data_AF-A0A6N8AB37-F1
#
_entry.id   AF-A0A6N8AB37-F1
#
_cell.length_a   1.000
_cell.length_b   1.000
_cell.length_c   1.000
_cell.angle_alpha   90.00
_cell.angle_beta   90.00
_cell.angle_gamma   90.00
#
_symmetry.space_group_name_H-M   'P 1'
#
loop_
_entity.id
_entity.type
_entity.pdbx_description
1 polymer ?
#
loop_
_entity_poly.entity_id
_entity_poly.type
_entity_poly.pdbx_seq_one_letter_code
_entity_poly.pdbx_strand_id
1 'polypeptide(L)'
;MKLKTILMAGAMSIAASGAWAACSFENDVPLKSLSAGFEAWKAVTDAMAECGNFSASLDQEFREKQPEAFAADPALYQIGGVSNATLVPLLNAGTIRPLDDLVEKYGQDLLPNQLIKVDGKTMAIAMMVNAQHLMYRDDVLAELGIEEPKTYGDVLDAAAKIKEAGVMDYPIGGTFKTGWNLGQEFVNMYLGEGGSFFGDGNMPAINNEQGVAALETLKAMTEYMDPEYLVSDSTYVQQQFQQGKIAMANLWASRAAAMNDEAESQVVGKVTMAAAPMGSAVPATTIWWDGIVLASNMSDEEADAAFRVALEGMDSDMVSANNDVAVWLSPAYSAGDLAAGAAASAEGGAKAYPASGPMGIMHTALGNGLADYLTGAKDAQTTLADIEADYVTAAKEAGLISN
;
A
#
# COMPACT_ATOMS: atom_id res chain seq x y z
N MET A 1 2.68 -14.53 -74.63
CA MET A 1 1.23 -14.81 -74.56
C MET A 1 1.00 -15.82 -73.46
N LYS A 2 -0.03 -15.56 -72.62
CA LYS A 2 -0.65 -16.39 -71.57
C LYS A 2 -0.47 -15.88 -70.13
N LEU A 3 -1.67 -15.75 -69.54
CA LEU A 3 -2.07 -15.08 -68.31
C LEU A 3 -1.76 -15.91 -67.06
N LYS A 4 -1.57 -15.15 -65.98
CA LYS A 4 -1.99 -15.35 -64.59
C LYS A 4 -2.84 -16.59 -64.28
N THR A 5 -2.44 -17.32 -63.25
CA THR A 5 -3.36 -18.05 -62.37
C THR A 5 -2.92 -17.80 -60.93
N ILE A 6 -3.83 -17.22 -60.15
CA ILE A 6 -3.73 -16.98 -58.72
C ILE A 6 -4.05 -18.30 -58.01
N LEU A 7 -3.22 -18.70 -57.06
CA LEU A 7 -3.53 -19.72 -56.06
C LEU A 7 -3.27 -19.12 -54.68
N MET A 8 -4.37 -18.78 -53.99
CA MET A 8 -4.43 -18.64 -52.54
C MET A 8 -4.58 -20.03 -51.93
N ALA A 9 -3.70 -20.38 -50.99
CA ALA A 9 -3.88 -21.38 -49.91
C ALA A 9 -2.55 -21.43 -49.15
N GLY A 10 -2.44 -21.30 -47.83
CA GLY A 10 -3.34 -20.96 -46.75
C GLY A 10 -2.41 -20.78 -45.55
N ALA A 11 -2.48 -19.64 -44.86
CA ALA A 11 -1.72 -19.46 -43.63
C ALA A 11 -2.41 -20.28 -42.54
N MET A 12 -1.83 -21.43 -42.19
CA MET A 12 -2.12 -22.08 -40.91
C MET A 12 -1.51 -21.18 -39.84
N SER A 13 -2.34 -20.28 -39.31
CA SER A 13 -2.06 -19.63 -38.03
C SER A 13 -2.11 -20.72 -36.97
N ILE A 14 -0.95 -21.12 -36.46
CA ILE A 14 -0.87 -21.86 -35.21
C ILE A 14 -1.37 -20.88 -34.15
N ALA A 15 -2.64 -21.01 -33.77
CA ALA A 15 -3.12 -20.42 -32.53
C ALA A 15 -2.35 -21.13 -31.41
N ALA A 16 -1.39 -20.42 -30.81
CA ALA A 16 -0.84 -20.82 -29.53
C ALA A 16 -1.99 -20.71 -28.52
N SER A 17 -2.66 -21.82 -28.25
CA SER A 17 -3.52 -21.97 -27.09
C SER A 17 -2.61 -21.99 -25.86
N GLY A 18 -2.27 -20.81 -25.35
CA GLY A 18 -1.92 -20.69 -23.95
C GLY A 18 -3.15 -21.13 -23.18
N ALA A 19 -3.07 -22.26 -22.49
CA ALA A 19 -4.07 -22.63 -21.50
C ALA A 19 -3.89 -21.66 -20.33
N TRP A 20 -4.54 -20.50 -20.42
CA TRP A 20 -4.94 -19.76 -19.23
C TRP A 20 -6.07 -20.60 -18.63
N ALA A 21 -5.94 -20.96 -17.35
CA ALA A 21 -7.02 -21.65 -16.68
C ALA A 21 -8.27 -20.79 -16.84
N ALA A 22 -9.31 -21.32 -17.45
CA ALA A 22 -10.57 -20.59 -17.53
C ALA A 22 -11.09 -20.43 -16.11
N CYS A 23 -11.62 -19.24 -15.78
CA CYS A 23 -12.19 -18.98 -14.46
C CYS A 23 -13.08 -20.14 -14.01
N SER A 24 -13.03 -20.44 -12.71
CA SER A 24 -13.77 -21.54 -12.09
C SER A 24 -15.29 -21.48 -12.35
N PHE A 25 -15.79 -20.34 -12.83
CA PHE A 25 -17.13 -20.18 -13.38
C PHE A 25 -17.23 -19.08 -14.46
N GLU A 26 -18.29 -19.13 -15.26
CA GLU A 26 -18.63 -18.07 -16.22
C GLU A 26 -19.57 -17.05 -15.56
N ASN A 27 -19.18 -15.77 -15.58
CA ASN A 27 -19.95 -14.66 -15.03
C ASN A 27 -20.75 -13.93 -16.12
N ASP A 28 -22.07 -14.03 -16.03
CA ASP A 28 -23.01 -13.32 -16.91
C ASP A 28 -23.56 -12.01 -16.28
N VAL A 29 -23.18 -11.68 -15.04
CA VAL A 29 -23.65 -10.47 -14.34
C VAL A 29 -22.68 -9.31 -14.55
N PRO A 30 -23.13 -8.12 -15.00
CA PRO A 30 -22.23 -6.98 -15.18
C PRO A 30 -21.69 -6.49 -13.83
N LEU A 31 -20.38 -6.57 -13.63
CA LEU A 31 -19.73 -6.20 -12.38
C LEU A 31 -18.62 -5.18 -12.61
N LYS A 32 -18.46 -4.26 -11.65
CA LYS A 32 -17.37 -3.28 -11.65
C LYS A 32 -16.61 -3.28 -10.33
N SER A 33 -15.30 -3.09 -10.40
CA SER A 33 -14.47 -2.84 -9.22
C SER A 33 -13.79 -1.46 -9.20
N LEU A 34 -13.54 -0.95 -7.99
CA LEU A 34 -12.69 0.23 -7.75
C LEU A 34 -11.67 -0.10 -6.66
N SER A 35 -10.38 0.02 -6.96
CA SER A 35 -9.28 -0.27 -6.02
C SER A 35 -8.07 0.63 -6.26
N ALA A 36 -7.05 0.48 -5.41
CA ALA A 36 -5.80 1.24 -5.50
C ALA A 36 -4.98 0.85 -6.74
N GLY A 37 -4.28 1.80 -7.34
CA GLY A 37 -3.43 1.55 -8.50
C GLY A 37 -2.03 1.00 -8.18
N PHE A 38 -1.88 -0.32 -8.02
CA PHE A 38 -0.55 -0.95 -7.96
C PHE A 38 -0.58 -2.39 -8.50
N GLU A 39 0.60 -2.98 -8.73
CA GLU A 39 0.78 -4.26 -9.44
C GLU A 39 -0.04 -5.42 -8.86
N ALA A 40 -0.12 -5.55 -7.53
CA ALA A 40 -0.93 -6.63 -6.94
C ALA A 40 -2.43 -6.47 -7.24
N TRP A 41 -2.99 -5.26 -7.15
CA TRP A 41 -4.39 -5.04 -7.57
C TRP A 41 -4.57 -5.26 -9.06
N LYS A 42 -3.57 -4.91 -9.88
CA LYS A 42 -3.59 -5.24 -11.31
C LYS A 42 -3.70 -6.75 -11.53
N ALA A 43 -2.82 -7.54 -10.92
CA ALA A 43 -2.85 -9.01 -11.00
C ALA A 43 -4.20 -9.59 -10.55
N VAL A 44 -4.70 -9.15 -9.39
CA VAL A 44 -6.00 -9.56 -8.83
C VAL A 44 -7.14 -9.25 -9.80
N THR A 45 -7.20 -8.03 -10.34
CA THR A 45 -8.28 -7.62 -11.24
C THR A 45 -8.18 -8.19 -12.66
N ASP A 46 -6.97 -8.50 -13.12
CA ASP A 46 -6.78 -9.22 -14.39
C ASP A 46 -7.34 -10.64 -14.27
N ALA A 47 -7.05 -11.35 -13.17
CA ALA A 47 -7.62 -12.67 -12.88
C ALA A 47 -9.15 -12.63 -12.72
N MET A 48 -9.70 -11.61 -12.02
CA MET A 48 -11.15 -11.39 -11.97
C MET A 48 -11.80 -11.25 -13.36
N ALA A 49 -11.09 -10.63 -14.31
CA ALA A 49 -11.61 -10.40 -15.66
C ALA A 49 -11.74 -11.68 -16.49
N GLU A 50 -11.04 -12.76 -16.11
CA GLU A 50 -11.11 -14.06 -16.77
C GLU A 50 -12.49 -14.71 -16.63
N CYS A 51 -13.27 -14.35 -15.62
CA CYS A 51 -14.64 -14.83 -15.43
C CYS A 51 -15.65 -14.21 -16.41
N GLY A 52 -15.30 -13.13 -17.10
CA GLY A 52 -16.20 -12.42 -18.01
C GLY A 52 -17.15 -11.43 -17.31
N ASN A 53 -17.76 -10.57 -18.13
CA ASN A 53 -18.68 -9.50 -17.72
C ASN A 53 -18.23 -8.64 -16.51
N PHE A 54 -16.93 -8.43 -16.38
CA PHE A 54 -16.28 -7.68 -15.32
C PHE A 54 -15.40 -6.56 -15.90
N SER A 55 -15.34 -5.42 -15.20
CA SER A 55 -14.39 -4.33 -15.53
C SER A 55 -13.83 -3.69 -14.26
N ALA A 56 -12.52 -3.46 -14.24
CA ALA A 56 -11.83 -2.87 -13.10
C ALA A 56 -11.40 -1.41 -13.34
N SER A 57 -11.49 -0.60 -12.29
CA SER A 57 -10.90 0.74 -12.20
C SER A 57 -9.79 0.73 -11.14
N LEU A 58 -8.56 0.98 -11.57
CA LEU A 58 -7.40 1.16 -10.69
C LEU A 58 -7.06 2.65 -10.60
N ASP A 59 -7.13 3.23 -9.39
CA ASP A 59 -6.99 4.67 -9.20
C ASP A 59 -6.15 4.99 -7.95
N GLN A 60 -5.25 5.98 -8.02
CA GLN A 60 -4.49 6.44 -6.85
C GLN A 60 -5.38 7.21 -5.87
N GLU A 61 -6.43 7.85 -6.36
CA GLU A 61 -7.40 8.64 -5.60
C GLU A 61 -8.65 7.82 -5.25
N PHE A 62 -8.61 6.49 -5.37
CA PHE A 62 -9.76 5.62 -5.11
C PHE A 62 -10.42 5.91 -3.76
N ARG A 63 -9.62 6.28 -2.76
CA ARG A 63 -10.02 6.60 -1.38
C ARG A 63 -11.04 7.73 -1.30
N GLU A 64 -10.92 8.71 -2.19
CA GLU A 64 -11.79 9.89 -2.25
C GLU A 64 -13.09 9.57 -2.99
N LYS A 65 -13.06 8.60 -3.91
CA LYS A 65 -14.17 8.26 -4.81
C LYS A 65 -15.03 7.11 -4.28
N GLN A 66 -14.43 6.16 -3.57
CA GLN A 66 -15.06 4.91 -3.15
C GLN A 66 -16.26 5.10 -2.21
N PRO A 67 -16.23 5.99 -1.19
CA PRO A 67 -17.37 6.16 -0.28
C PRO A 67 -18.66 6.58 -0.99
N GLU A 68 -18.60 7.60 -1.84
CA GLU A 68 -19.77 8.07 -2.61
C GLU A 68 -20.23 7.03 -3.64
N ALA A 69 -19.27 6.35 -4.28
CA ALA A 69 -19.58 5.34 -5.28
C ALA A 69 -20.31 4.12 -4.69
N PHE A 70 -19.99 3.74 -3.44
CA PHE A 70 -20.67 2.69 -2.70
C PHE A 70 -22.01 3.14 -2.11
N ALA A 71 -22.15 4.43 -1.78
CA ALA A 71 -23.39 4.99 -1.24
C ALA A 71 -24.49 5.18 -2.30
N ALA A 72 -24.15 5.20 -3.59
CA ALA A 72 -25.12 5.26 -4.69
C ALA A 72 -26.09 4.07 -4.66
N ASP A 73 -27.30 4.25 -5.22
CA ASP A 73 -28.34 3.23 -5.28
C ASP A 73 -28.91 3.10 -6.71
N PRO A 74 -28.60 2.01 -7.45
CA PRO A 74 -27.64 0.96 -7.08
C PRO A 74 -26.19 1.50 -7.01
N ALA A 75 -25.31 0.78 -6.31
CA ALA A 75 -23.90 1.15 -6.18
C ALA A 75 -23.23 1.27 -7.56
N LEU A 76 -22.33 2.25 -7.72
CA LEU A 76 -21.61 2.45 -8.99
C LEU A 76 -20.55 1.36 -9.24
N TYR A 77 -20.06 0.74 -8.16
CA TYR A 77 -19.15 -0.39 -8.17
C TYR A 77 -19.64 -1.44 -7.17
N GLN A 78 -19.64 -2.70 -7.59
CA GLN A 78 -20.04 -3.82 -6.73
C GLN A 78 -18.89 -4.29 -5.84
N ILE A 79 -17.67 -4.28 -6.37
CA ILE A 79 -16.46 -4.78 -5.69
C ILE A 79 -15.56 -3.60 -5.32
N GLY A 80 -15.09 -3.55 -4.08
CA GLY A 80 -14.20 -2.50 -3.59
C GLY A 80 -12.88 -3.10 -3.11
N GLY A 81 -11.76 -2.59 -3.61
CA GLY A 81 -10.47 -2.83 -2.98
C GLY A 81 -10.28 -1.85 -1.83
N VAL A 82 -9.94 -2.36 -0.65
CA VAL A 82 -9.74 -1.59 0.57
C VAL A 82 -8.42 -1.96 1.24
N SER A 83 -7.95 -1.06 2.10
CA SER A 83 -7.02 -1.39 3.17
C SER A 83 -7.69 -1.20 4.53
N ASN A 84 -6.97 -1.48 5.63
CA ASN A 84 -7.46 -1.25 7.00
C ASN A 84 -8.08 0.15 7.15
N ALA A 85 -7.44 1.18 6.59
CA ALA A 85 -7.88 2.57 6.73
C ALA A 85 -9.12 2.89 5.91
N THR A 86 -9.20 2.42 4.65
CA THR A 86 -10.33 2.75 3.76
C THR A 86 -11.56 1.89 4.03
N LEU A 87 -11.41 0.77 4.73
CA LEU A 87 -12.52 -0.01 5.25
C LEU A 87 -13.38 0.81 6.23
N VAL A 88 -12.75 1.62 7.09
CA VAL A 88 -13.43 2.29 8.22
C VAL A 88 -14.54 3.25 7.77
N PRO A 89 -14.33 4.18 6.82
CA PRO A 89 -15.43 5.02 6.31
C PRO A 89 -16.61 4.22 5.75
N LEU A 90 -16.37 3.12 5.05
CA LEU A 90 -17.42 2.28 4.46
C LEU A 90 -18.23 1.54 5.55
N LEU A 91 -17.56 1.03 6.58
CA LEU A 91 -18.22 0.45 7.76
C LEU A 91 -19.12 1.48 8.46
N ASN A 92 -18.58 2.67 8.73
CA ASN A 92 -19.29 3.73 9.43
C ASN A 92 -20.51 4.21 8.63
N ALA A 93 -20.40 4.27 7.30
CA ALA A 93 -21.50 4.63 6.42
C ALA A 93 -22.53 3.51 6.23
N GLY A 94 -22.20 2.27 6.62
CA GLY A 94 -23.06 1.11 6.40
C GLY A 94 -23.24 0.74 4.92
N THR A 95 -22.26 1.08 4.07
CA THR A 95 -22.35 0.92 2.61
C THR A 95 -21.72 -0.38 2.10
N ILE A 96 -21.27 -1.25 3.01
CA ILE A 96 -20.74 -2.58 2.69
C ILE A 96 -21.54 -3.67 3.39
N ARG A 97 -21.73 -4.80 2.71
CA ARG A 97 -22.47 -5.93 3.26
C ARG A 97 -21.57 -6.88 4.06
N PRO A 98 -22.09 -7.55 5.09
CA PRO A 98 -21.48 -8.75 5.64
C PRO A 98 -21.32 -9.82 4.55
N LEU A 99 -20.27 -10.63 4.67
CA LEU A 99 -19.89 -11.67 3.71
C LEU A 99 -20.08 -13.08 4.28
N ASP A 100 -20.61 -13.22 5.50
CA ASP A 100 -20.66 -14.52 6.20
C ASP A 100 -21.46 -15.58 5.43
N ASP A 101 -22.57 -15.20 4.79
CA ASP A 101 -23.40 -16.07 3.94
C ASP A 101 -22.67 -16.49 2.66
N LEU A 102 -21.96 -15.56 2.03
CA LEU A 102 -21.17 -15.80 0.83
C LEU A 102 -19.94 -16.67 1.13
N VAL A 103 -19.29 -16.45 2.28
CA VAL A 103 -18.18 -17.27 2.78
C VAL A 103 -18.65 -18.69 3.07
N GLU A 104 -19.82 -18.87 3.70
CA GLU A 104 -20.39 -20.21 3.92
C GLU A 104 -20.64 -20.95 2.60
N LYS A 105 -21.11 -20.22 1.58
CA LYS A 105 -21.48 -20.79 0.28
C LYS A 105 -20.28 -21.09 -0.63
N TYR A 106 -19.28 -20.21 -0.66
CA TYR A 106 -18.19 -20.28 -1.65
C TYR A 106 -16.77 -20.17 -1.07
N GLY A 107 -16.62 -19.75 0.18
CA GLY A 107 -15.33 -19.41 0.78
C GLY A 107 -14.59 -20.57 1.44
N GLN A 108 -14.81 -21.82 1.02
CA GLN A 108 -14.27 -23.00 1.73
C GLN A 108 -12.74 -23.09 1.70
N ASP A 109 -12.11 -22.44 0.72
CA ASP A 109 -10.64 -22.39 0.57
C ASP A 109 -10.02 -21.12 1.22
N LEU A 110 -10.83 -20.22 1.78
CA LEU A 110 -10.34 -19.03 2.48
C LEU A 110 -9.68 -19.39 3.82
N LEU A 111 -8.53 -18.79 4.07
CA LEU A 111 -7.82 -18.94 5.33
C LEU A 111 -8.45 -18.07 6.44
N PRO A 112 -8.40 -18.49 7.71
CA PRO A 112 -8.96 -17.71 8.82
C PRO A 112 -8.40 -16.28 8.94
N ASN A 113 -7.14 -16.05 8.57
CA ASN A 113 -6.48 -14.74 8.59
C ASN A 113 -6.86 -13.83 7.41
N GLN A 114 -7.58 -14.35 6.41
CA GLN A 114 -8.19 -13.53 5.36
C GLN A 114 -9.54 -12.95 5.80
N LEU A 115 -10.21 -13.56 6.78
CA LEU A 115 -11.55 -13.14 7.20
C LEU A 115 -11.45 -11.93 8.16
N ILE A 116 -11.60 -10.72 7.64
CA ILE A 116 -11.59 -9.51 8.44
C ILE A 116 -12.93 -9.35 9.15
N LYS A 117 -12.92 -9.54 10.46
CA LYS A 117 -14.12 -9.50 11.30
C LYS A 117 -14.29 -8.17 12.02
N VAL A 118 -15.49 -7.59 11.90
CA VAL A 118 -15.94 -6.41 12.65
C VAL A 118 -17.26 -6.75 13.30
N ASP A 119 -17.37 -6.52 14.61
CA ASP A 119 -18.56 -6.87 15.41
C ASP A 119 -19.03 -8.32 15.22
N GLY A 120 -18.07 -9.24 15.05
CA GLY A 120 -18.32 -10.67 14.87
C GLY A 120 -18.73 -11.10 13.46
N LYS A 121 -18.89 -10.16 12.51
CA LYS A 121 -19.25 -10.42 11.11
C LYS A 121 -18.04 -10.28 10.19
N THR A 122 -17.96 -11.11 9.17
CA THR A 122 -16.93 -10.98 8.14
C THR A 122 -17.29 -9.82 7.21
N MET A 123 -16.51 -8.74 7.26
CA MET A 123 -16.80 -7.50 6.50
C MET A 123 -15.86 -7.28 5.32
N ALA A 124 -14.72 -7.96 5.26
CA ALA A 124 -13.80 -7.96 4.13
C ALA A 124 -13.04 -9.28 4.04
N ILE A 125 -12.55 -9.59 2.84
CA ILE A 125 -11.61 -10.69 2.59
C ILE A 125 -10.24 -10.09 2.27
N ALA A 126 -9.27 -10.22 3.18
CA ALA A 126 -7.91 -9.77 2.96
C ALA A 126 -7.18 -10.68 1.96
N MET A 127 -6.42 -10.08 1.05
CA MET A 127 -5.69 -10.76 -0.01
C MET A 127 -4.17 -10.72 0.19
N MET A 128 -3.65 -9.68 0.85
CA MET A 128 -2.22 -9.49 1.04
C MET A 128 -1.93 -8.68 2.31
N VAL A 129 -0.68 -8.73 2.77
CA VAL A 129 -0.12 -7.80 3.74
C VAL A 129 0.93 -6.91 3.08
N ASN A 130 1.10 -5.71 3.62
CA ASN A 130 2.07 -4.75 3.14
C ASN A 130 2.67 -3.96 4.31
N ALA A 131 3.92 -3.58 4.16
CA ALA A 131 4.60 -2.67 5.07
C ALA A 131 5.70 -1.95 4.29
N GLN A 132 6.06 -0.75 4.72
CA GLN A 132 7.33 -0.17 4.27
C GLN A 132 8.48 -0.91 4.94
N HIS A 133 9.57 -1.08 4.21
CA HIS A 133 10.81 -1.65 4.73
C HIS A 133 12.00 -1.03 4.01
N LEU A 134 13.21 -1.23 4.55
CA LEU A 134 14.41 -0.69 3.94
C LEU A 134 14.70 -1.43 2.64
N MET A 135 14.83 -0.66 1.57
CA MET A 135 15.43 -1.08 0.31
C MET A 135 16.75 -0.32 0.16
N TYR A 136 17.84 -1.03 -0.10
CA TYR A 136 19.16 -0.40 -0.26
C TYR A 136 19.97 -1.00 -1.41
N ARG A 137 20.86 -0.19 -1.99
CA ARG A 137 21.83 -0.56 -3.02
C ARG A 137 23.04 -1.23 -2.38
N ASP A 138 23.02 -2.56 -2.33
CA ASP A 138 24.11 -3.37 -1.75
C ASP A 138 25.45 -3.09 -2.43
N ASP A 139 25.45 -2.89 -3.76
CA ASP A 139 26.66 -2.57 -4.50
C ASP A 139 27.27 -1.21 -4.09
N VAL A 140 26.44 -0.20 -3.79
CA VAL A 140 26.89 1.11 -3.32
C VAL A 140 27.41 1.03 -1.89
N LEU A 141 26.69 0.35 -1.00
CA LEU A 141 27.09 0.20 0.40
C LEU A 141 28.41 -0.60 0.50
N ALA A 142 28.53 -1.71 -0.23
CA ALA A 142 29.71 -2.56 -0.24
C ALA A 142 30.96 -1.83 -0.79
N GLU A 143 30.82 -1.03 -1.86
CA GLU A 143 31.93 -0.24 -2.41
C GLU A 143 32.52 0.74 -1.38
N LEU A 144 31.66 1.30 -0.52
CA LEU A 144 32.04 2.27 0.51
C LEU A 144 32.31 1.64 1.88
N GLY A 145 32.21 0.31 2.01
CA GLY A 145 32.37 -0.40 3.29
C GLY A 145 31.33 0.02 4.33
N ILE A 146 30.10 0.29 3.89
CA ILE A 146 28.96 0.63 4.74
C ILE A 146 28.19 -0.67 5.03
N GLU A 147 27.94 -0.94 6.32
CA GLU A 147 27.12 -2.06 6.76
C GLU A 147 25.62 -1.78 6.53
N GLU A 148 24.78 -2.82 6.52
CA GLU A 148 23.32 -2.69 6.43
C GLU A 148 22.78 -1.74 7.53
N PRO A 149 22.07 -0.65 7.17
CA PRO A 149 21.48 0.27 8.13
C PRO A 149 20.35 -0.38 8.93
N LYS A 150 20.38 -0.26 10.27
CA LYS A 150 19.37 -0.84 11.16
C LYS A 150 18.51 0.20 11.87
N THR A 151 19.01 1.42 11.96
CA THR A 151 18.34 2.57 12.58
C THR A 151 18.32 3.74 11.61
N TYR A 152 17.46 4.74 11.84
CA TYR A 152 17.51 5.97 11.05
C TYR A 152 18.83 6.74 11.22
N GLY A 153 19.52 6.60 12.35
CA GLY A 153 20.89 7.11 12.53
C GLY A 153 21.86 6.47 11.53
N ASP A 154 21.82 5.14 11.40
CA ASP A 154 22.66 4.42 10.42
C ASP A 154 22.34 4.83 8.98
N VAL A 155 21.06 5.07 8.67
CA VAL A 155 20.62 5.55 7.35
C VAL A 155 21.21 6.93 7.04
N LEU A 156 21.17 7.86 8.00
CA LEU A 156 21.73 9.21 7.85
C LEU A 156 23.27 9.16 7.72
N ASP A 157 23.94 8.33 8.51
CA ASP A 157 25.39 8.14 8.43
C ASP A 157 25.82 7.52 7.09
N ALA A 158 25.07 6.54 6.60
CA ALA A 158 25.29 5.94 5.28
C ALA A 158 25.08 6.98 4.17
N ALA A 159 24.01 7.78 4.26
CA ALA A 159 23.71 8.84 3.31
C ALA A 159 24.80 9.92 3.27
N ALA A 160 25.29 10.35 4.43
CA ALA A 160 26.40 11.29 4.53
C ALA A 160 27.65 10.76 3.81
N LYS A 161 28.04 9.51 4.08
CA LYS A 161 29.21 8.87 3.43
C LYS A 161 29.05 8.76 1.92
N ILE A 162 27.88 8.36 1.43
CA ILE A 162 27.61 8.23 -0.01
C ILE A 162 27.73 9.59 -0.71
N LYS A 163 27.19 10.64 -0.08
CA LYS A 163 27.25 12.02 -0.60
C LYS A 163 28.66 12.59 -0.56
N GLU A 164 29.38 12.42 0.55
CA GLU A 164 30.78 12.87 0.70
C GLU A 164 31.72 12.19 -0.28
N ALA A 165 31.48 10.92 -0.61
CA ALA A 165 32.22 10.18 -1.63
C ALA A 165 31.89 10.65 -3.07
N GLY A 166 30.88 11.49 -3.25
CA GLY A 166 30.44 11.98 -4.56
C GLY A 166 29.74 10.92 -5.42
N VAL A 167 29.23 9.85 -4.81
CA VAL A 167 28.56 8.76 -5.52
C VAL A 167 27.12 9.16 -5.89
N MET A 168 26.41 9.83 -4.97
CA MET A 168 25.06 10.38 -5.21
C MET A 168 24.87 11.66 -4.40
N ASP A 169 24.32 12.71 -5.02
CA ASP A 169 24.00 13.96 -4.33
C ASP A 169 22.85 13.81 -3.32
N TYR A 170 21.89 12.93 -3.66
CA TYR A 170 20.66 12.68 -2.89
C TYR A 170 20.47 11.17 -2.68
N PRO A 171 21.20 10.55 -1.75
CA PRO A 171 21.19 9.10 -1.59
C PRO A 171 19.92 8.53 -0.96
N ILE A 172 19.03 9.36 -0.40
CA ILE A 172 17.78 8.92 0.23
C ILE A 172 16.57 9.26 -0.65
N GLY A 173 15.73 8.27 -0.90
CA GLY A 173 14.35 8.47 -1.37
C GLY A 173 13.35 8.33 -0.23
N GLY A 174 12.26 9.11 -0.28
CA GLY A 174 11.22 9.11 0.74
C GLY A 174 9.89 9.59 0.17
N THR A 175 8.81 8.99 0.64
CA THR A 175 7.44 9.28 0.17
C THR A 175 6.86 10.50 0.87
N PHE A 176 7.46 11.66 0.64
CA PHE A 176 7.21 12.90 1.37
C PHE A 176 6.19 13.83 0.68
N LYS A 177 5.48 13.34 -0.36
CA LYS A 177 4.39 14.10 -0.98
C LYS A 177 3.40 14.58 0.07
N THR A 178 3.17 15.90 0.13
CA THR A 178 2.24 16.55 1.06
C THR A 178 0.87 15.87 1.04
N GLY A 179 0.21 15.80 2.19
CA GLY A 179 -1.01 15.02 2.38
C GLY A 179 -0.70 13.62 2.90
N TRP A 180 -1.42 12.62 2.39
CA TRP A 180 -1.43 11.26 2.94
C TRP A 180 -0.04 10.62 3.04
N ASN A 181 0.83 10.76 2.03
CA ASN A 181 2.15 10.12 2.09
C ASN A 181 3.02 10.68 3.23
N LEU A 182 3.12 12.01 3.32
CA LEU A 182 3.87 12.64 4.41
C LEU A 182 3.27 12.36 5.79
N GLY A 183 1.94 12.34 5.90
CA GLY A 183 1.26 11.93 7.14
C GLY A 183 1.62 10.50 7.55
N GLN A 184 1.70 9.60 6.58
CA GLN A 184 2.08 8.20 6.81
C GLN A 184 3.53 8.04 7.28
N GLU A 185 4.48 8.83 6.75
CA GLU A 185 5.87 8.82 7.23
C GLU A 185 5.97 9.21 8.71
N PHE A 186 5.22 10.24 9.13
CA PHE A 186 5.13 10.59 10.54
C PHE A 186 4.50 9.48 11.38
N VAL A 187 3.41 8.87 10.89
CA VAL A 187 2.76 7.76 11.60
C VAL A 187 3.75 6.62 11.86
N ASN A 188 4.54 6.27 10.85
CA ASN A 188 5.57 5.23 10.94
C ASN A 188 6.65 5.59 11.97
N MET A 189 7.21 6.81 11.88
CA MET A 189 8.24 7.26 12.83
C MET A 189 7.70 7.32 14.26
N TYR A 190 6.54 7.92 14.46
CA TYR A 190 5.96 8.10 15.79
C TYR A 190 5.66 6.77 16.48
N LEU A 191 5.17 5.77 15.74
CA LEU A 191 5.00 4.41 16.28
C LEU A 191 6.35 3.71 16.50
N GLY A 192 7.34 3.96 15.64
CA GLY A 192 8.72 3.50 15.82
C GLY A 192 9.34 4.02 17.12
N GLU A 193 9.02 5.26 17.51
CA GLU A 193 9.40 5.87 18.79
C GLU A 193 8.53 5.41 19.98
N GLY A 194 7.55 4.54 19.75
CA GLY A 194 6.66 4.02 20.79
C GLY A 194 5.53 4.98 21.19
N GLY A 195 5.24 5.98 20.35
CA GLY A 195 4.18 6.96 20.58
C GLY A 195 2.77 6.36 20.56
N SER A 196 1.85 7.02 21.26
CA SER A 196 0.41 6.77 21.19
C SER A 196 -0.30 8.00 20.63
N PHE A 197 -1.14 7.83 19.61
CA PHE A 197 -1.80 8.96 18.95
C PHE A 197 -2.86 9.63 19.82
N PHE A 198 -3.50 8.84 20.69
CA PHE A 198 -4.62 9.30 21.51
C PHE A 198 -4.41 8.95 22.97
N GLY A 199 -4.88 9.87 23.83
CA GLY A 199 -5.12 9.63 25.25
C GLY A 199 -6.58 9.30 25.53
N ASP A 200 -7.05 9.68 26.71
CA ASP A 200 -8.44 9.43 27.13
C ASP A 200 -9.44 10.17 26.23
N GLY A 201 -10.53 9.47 25.87
CA GLY A 201 -11.66 10.07 25.15
C GLY A 201 -11.33 10.59 23.75
N ASN A 202 -10.42 9.92 23.02
CA ASN A 202 -9.95 10.29 21.68
C ASN A 202 -9.21 11.63 21.61
N MET A 203 -8.81 12.24 22.73
CA MET A 203 -7.97 13.44 22.71
C MET A 203 -6.60 13.13 22.08
N PRO A 204 -6.05 14.01 21.23
CA PRO A 204 -4.75 13.75 20.63
C PRO A 204 -3.65 13.83 21.69
N ALA A 205 -2.56 13.10 21.45
CA ALA A 205 -1.44 13.03 22.37
C ALA A 205 -0.10 12.93 21.63
N ILE A 206 0.04 13.63 20.50
CA ILE A 206 1.24 13.58 19.64
C ILE A 206 2.24 14.70 19.94
N ASN A 207 1.81 15.78 20.61
CA ASN A 207 2.68 16.90 20.96
C ASN A 207 3.52 16.58 22.22
N ASN A 208 4.49 15.69 22.05
CA ASN A 208 5.36 15.17 23.09
C ASN A 208 6.77 14.90 22.54
N GLU A 209 7.66 14.33 23.36
CA GLU A 209 9.05 14.05 22.98
C GLU A 209 9.15 13.06 21.80
N GLN A 210 8.29 12.04 21.72
CA GLN A 210 8.27 11.09 20.60
C GLN A 210 7.81 11.76 19.30
N GLY A 211 6.84 12.67 19.38
CA GLY A 211 6.38 13.45 18.21
C GLY A 211 7.47 14.38 17.69
N VAL A 212 8.21 15.03 18.59
CA VAL A 212 9.37 15.87 18.22
C VAL A 212 10.48 15.02 17.60
N ALA A 213 10.82 13.87 18.19
CA ALA A 213 11.83 12.97 17.65
C ALA A 213 11.47 12.44 16.24
N ALA A 214 10.19 12.13 16.02
CA ALA A 214 9.68 11.75 14.70
C ALA A 214 9.86 12.89 13.68
N LEU A 215 9.49 14.12 14.03
CA LEU A 215 9.71 15.29 13.18
C LEU A 215 11.20 15.50 12.86
N GLU A 216 12.06 15.51 13.88
CA GLU A 216 13.49 15.75 13.72
C GLU A 216 14.15 14.72 12.80
N THR A 217 13.76 13.44 12.92
CA THR A 217 14.24 12.37 12.04
C THR A 217 13.81 12.61 10.58
N LEU A 218 12.52 12.91 10.35
CA LEU A 218 12.03 13.21 9.00
C LEU A 218 12.74 14.43 8.41
N LYS A 219 12.97 15.48 9.21
CA LYS A 219 13.70 16.69 8.78
C LYS A 219 15.15 16.37 8.43
N ALA A 220 15.84 15.57 9.24
CA ALA A 220 17.23 15.20 8.99
C ALA A 220 17.39 14.44 7.66
N MET A 221 16.44 13.56 7.31
CA MET A 221 16.44 12.87 6.03
C MET A 221 16.43 13.84 4.83
N THR A 222 15.73 14.98 4.94
CA THR A 222 15.59 15.94 3.83
C THR A 222 16.92 16.53 3.35
N GLU A 223 18.00 16.49 4.15
CA GLU A 223 19.34 16.94 3.74
C GLU A 223 19.97 16.05 2.64
N TYR A 224 19.48 14.81 2.54
CA TYR A 224 19.98 13.76 1.64
C TYR A 224 18.94 13.33 0.60
N MET A 225 17.82 14.05 0.50
CA MET A 225 16.76 13.80 -0.46
C MET A 225 16.78 14.84 -1.58
N ASP A 226 16.18 14.50 -2.72
CA ASP A 226 15.93 15.45 -3.79
C ASP A 226 15.18 16.70 -3.24
N PRO A 227 15.58 17.94 -3.55
CA PRO A 227 14.96 19.15 -3.01
C PRO A 227 13.45 19.27 -3.26
N GLU A 228 12.92 18.58 -4.28
CA GLU A 228 11.49 18.51 -4.58
C GLU A 228 10.76 17.39 -3.81
N TYR A 229 11.31 16.90 -2.68
CA TYR A 229 10.75 15.79 -1.91
C TYR A 229 9.26 15.95 -1.52
N LEU A 230 8.72 17.17 -1.41
CA LEU A 230 7.30 17.42 -1.09
C LEU A 230 6.32 17.06 -2.21
N VAL A 231 6.79 16.65 -3.39
CA VAL A 231 5.96 16.07 -4.46
C VAL A 231 6.23 14.57 -4.67
N SER A 232 7.14 13.99 -3.89
CA SER A 232 7.61 12.61 -4.03
C SER A 232 6.62 11.61 -3.44
N ASP A 233 5.83 10.95 -4.28
CA ASP A 233 5.02 9.79 -3.90
C ASP A 233 5.77 8.47 -4.12
N SER A 234 5.14 7.34 -3.75
CA SER A 234 5.77 6.02 -3.86
C SER A 234 6.19 5.65 -5.28
N THR A 235 5.48 6.14 -6.30
CA THR A 235 5.82 5.88 -7.70
C THR A 235 7.05 6.69 -8.10
N TYR A 236 7.12 7.95 -7.67
CA TYR A 236 8.31 8.78 -7.90
C TYR A 236 9.55 8.19 -7.22
N VAL A 237 9.47 7.77 -5.95
CA VAL A 237 10.58 7.13 -5.23
C VAL A 237 11.01 5.83 -5.92
N GLN A 238 10.05 5.00 -6.35
CA GLN A 238 10.32 3.78 -7.11
C GLN A 238 11.14 4.11 -8.38
N GLN A 239 10.72 5.12 -9.15
CA GLN A 239 11.42 5.53 -10.36
C GLN A 239 12.81 6.09 -10.08
N GLN A 240 13.00 6.86 -9.00
CA GLN A 240 14.32 7.32 -8.58
C GLN A 240 15.25 6.14 -8.30
N PHE A 241 14.75 5.10 -7.62
CA PHE A 241 15.51 3.89 -7.31
C PHE A 241 15.87 3.11 -8.57
N GLN A 242 14.89 2.86 -9.46
CA GLN A 242 15.08 2.19 -10.75
C GLN A 242 16.12 2.91 -11.63
N GLN A 243 16.15 4.24 -11.59
CA GLN A 243 17.12 5.07 -12.33
C GLN A 243 18.48 5.20 -11.62
N GLY A 244 18.68 4.53 -10.49
CA GLY A 244 19.92 4.58 -9.72
C GLY A 244 20.24 5.95 -9.12
N LYS A 245 19.23 6.80 -8.92
CA LYS A 245 19.39 8.17 -8.37
C LYS A 245 19.49 8.20 -6.85
N ILE A 246 18.96 7.18 -6.19
CA ILE A 246 18.99 7.00 -4.74
C ILE A 246 19.64 5.66 -4.40
N ALA A 247 20.21 5.58 -3.21
CA ALA A 247 20.83 4.37 -2.68
C ALA A 247 19.95 3.66 -1.66
N MET A 248 19.08 4.39 -0.95
CA MET A 248 18.27 3.87 0.14
C MET A 248 16.88 4.49 0.14
N ALA A 249 15.87 3.71 0.50
CA ALA A 249 14.52 4.19 0.78
C ALA A 249 13.80 3.24 1.74
N ASN A 250 13.04 3.76 2.70
CA ASN A 250 12.03 2.98 3.39
C ASN A 250 10.76 3.02 2.53
N LEU A 251 10.48 1.94 1.80
CA LEU A 251 9.47 1.93 0.74
C LEU A 251 8.54 0.72 0.88
N TRP A 252 7.31 0.85 0.37
CA TRP A 252 6.32 -0.22 0.38
C TRP A 252 6.82 -1.49 -0.30
N ALA A 253 6.62 -2.65 0.33
CA ALA A 253 7.00 -3.95 -0.22
C ALA A 253 6.42 -4.19 -1.62
N SER A 254 5.23 -3.67 -1.90
CA SER A 254 4.60 -3.71 -3.23
C SER A 254 5.38 -2.99 -4.34
N ARG A 255 6.46 -2.27 -4.02
CA ARG A 255 7.37 -1.62 -4.97
C ARG A 255 8.64 -2.42 -5.24
N ALA A 256 8.89 -3.47 -4.46
CA ALA A 256 10.12 -4.26 -4.51
C ALA A 256 10.32 -4.96 -5.87
N ALA A 257 9.27 -5.59 -6.42
CA ALA A 257 9.32 -6.30 -7.70
C ALA A 257 9.78 -5.41 -8.86
N ALA A 258 9.36 -4.14 -8.88
CA ALA A 258 9.71 -3.20 -9.93
C ALA A 258 11.24 -2.92 -10.01
N MET A 259 11.99 -3.18 -8.93
CA MET A 259 13.45 -3.03 -8.94
C MET A 259 14.14 -4.05 -9.85
N ASN A 260 13.50 -5.18 -10.11
CA ASN A 260 14.02 -6.28 -10.92
C ASN A 260 13.43 -6.35 -12.33
N ASP A 261 12.65 -5.35 -12.75
CA ASP A 261 12.18 -5.25 -14.13
C ASP A 261 13.31 -4.76 -15.05
N GLU A 262 13.86 -5.65 -15.88
CA GLU A 262 14.94 -5.33 -16.83
C GLU A 262 14.57 -4.26 -17.86
N ALA A 263 13.28 -4.05 -18.15
CA ALA A 263 12.84 -3.05 -19.11
C ALA A 263 12.92 -1.63 -18.52
N GLU A 264 12.72 -1.49 -17.22
CA GLU A 264 12.52 -0.19 -16.55
C GLU A 264 13.62 0.13 -15.52
N SER A 265 14.36 -0.86 -15.03
CA SER A 265 15.33 -0.72 -13.93
C SER A 265 16.78 -0.85 -14.36
N GLN A 266 17.61 0.11 -13.93
CA GLN A 266 19.07 0.10 -14.08
C GLN A 266 19.79 -0.58 -12.90
N VAL A 267 19.02 -1.04 -11.91
CA VAL A 267 19.53 -1.58 -10.64
C VAL A 267 19.11 -3.03 -10.40
N VAL A 268 18.71 -3.73 -11.46
CA VAL A 268 18.34 -5.15 -11.39
C VAL A 268 19.41 -5.97 -10.68
N GLY A 269 18.99 -6.75 -9.67
CA GLY A 269 19.87 -7.60 -8.87
C GLY A 269 20.83 -6.87 -7.95
N LYS A 270 20.67 -5.56 -7.74
CA LYS A 270 21.54 -4.73 -6.88
C LYS A 270 20.84 -4.18 -5.64
N VAL A 271 19.55 -4.45 -5.49
CA VAL A 271 18.73 -3.94 -4.39
C VAL A 271 18.45 -5.06 -3.40
N THR A 272 18.80 -4.83 -2.15
CA THR A 272 18.54 -5.75 -1.04
C THR A 272 17.43 -5.20 -0.16
N MET A 273 16.60 -6.10 0.37
CA MET A 273 15.51 -5.79 1.28
C MET A 273 15.91 -6.13 2.71
N ALA A 274 15.81 -5.15 3.61
CA ALA A 274 16.01 -5.30 5.05
C ALA A 274 14.81 -4.78 5.83
N ALA A 275 14.76 -5.06 7.12
CA ALA A 275 13.72 -4.51 8.00
C ALA A 275 13.65 -2.98 7.87
N ALA A 276 12.46 -2.40 8.08
CA ALA A 276 12.34 -0.96 8.25
C ALA A 276 13.30 -0.51 9.36
N PRO A 277 14.01 0.62 9.18
CA PRO A 277 14.93 1.07 10.21
C PRO A 277 14.16 1.28 11.53
N MET A 278 14.80 0.89 12.63
CA MET A 278 14.25 1.02 13.98
C MET A 278 14.09 2.49 14.35
N GLY A 279 12.94 2.82 14.96
CA GLY A 279 12.87 3.93 15.91
C GLY A 279 13.38 3.48 17.28
N SER A 280 13.20 4.29 18.31
CA SER A 280 13.67 3.94 19.66
C SER A 280 13.00 2.69 20.28
N ALA A 281 11.83 2.28 19.79
CA ALA A 281 11.04 1.18 20.37
C ALA A 281 10.88 -0.03 19.44
N VAL A 282 10.49 0.19 18.18
CA VAL A 282 10.16 -0.86 17.20
C VAL A 282 10.56 -0.42 15.79
N PRO A 283 10.56 -1.32 14.77
CA PRO A 283 10.72 -0.89 13.38
C PRO A 283 9.74 0.23 13.05
N ALA A 284 10.24 1.34 12.48
CA ALA A 284 9.42 2.51 12.19
C ALA A 284 8.67 2.31 10.87
N THR A 285 7.66 1.44 10.94
CA THR A 285 6.74 1.09 9.85
C THR A 285 5.43 0.60 10.45
N THR A 286 4.42 0.48 9.61
CA THR A 286 3.13 -0.08 9.99
C THR A 286 2.76 -1.25 9.10
N ILE A 287 2.11 -2.26 9.68
CA ILE A 287 1.57 -3.42 8.96
C ILE A 287 0.17 -3.09 8.47
N TRP A 288 -0.02 -3.30 7.18
CA TRP A 288 -1.26 -3.11 6.43
C TRP A 288 -1.72 -4.44 5.85
N TRP A 289 -3.01 -4.54 5.62
CA TRP A 289 -3.59 -5.53 4.71
C TRP A 289 -4.39 -4.79 3.65
N ASP A 290 -4.41 -5.36 2.46
CA ASP A 290 -5.32 -5.00 1.39
C ASP A 290 -6.27 -6.17 1.12
N GLY A 291 -7.48 -5.86 0.70
CA GLY A 291 -8.53 -6.86 0.55
C GLY A 291 -9.78 -6.32 -0.12
N ILE A 292 -10.80 -7.16 -0.20
CA ILE A 292 -12.02 -6.90 -0.95
C ILE A 292 -13.21 -6.74 0.00
N VAL A 293 -14.07 -5.78 -0.33
CA VAL A 293 -15.42 -5.60 0.22
C VAL A 293 -16.45 -5.64 -0.90
N LEU A 294 -17.71 -5.93 -0.56
CA LEU A 294 -18.84 -5.81 -1.46
C LEU A 294 -19.78 -4.70 -0.99
N ALA A 295 -20.28 -3.88 -1.92
CA ALA A 295 -21.24 -2.84 -1.61
C ALA A 295 -22.55 -3.44 -1.04
N SER A 296 -23.29 -2.67 -0.25
CA SER A 296 -24.60 -3.08 0.25
C SER A 296 -25.72 -2.86 -0.77
N ASN A 297 -25.59 -1.82 -1.61
CA ASN A 297 -26.62 -1.40 -2.56
C ASN A 297 -26.49 -2.16 -3.89
N MET A 298 -26.70 -3.48 -3.83
CA MET A 298 -26.74 -4.38 -4.99
C MET A 298 -27.78 -5.49 -4.75
N SER A 299 -28.19 -6.17 -5.81
CA SER A 299 -29.00 -7.39 -5.72
C SER A 299 -28.20 -8.56 -5.14
N ASP A 300 -28.89 -9.57 -4.61
CA ASP A 300 -28.23 -10.80 -4.14
C ASP A 300 -27.57 -11.57 -5.29
N GLU A 301 -28.14 -11.52 -6.51
CA GLU A 301 -27.53 -12.10 -7.71
C GLU A 301 -26.18 -11.43 -8.03
N GLU A 302 -26.11 -10.09 -7.94
CA GLU A 302 -24.85 -9.35 -8.09
C GLU A 302 -23.86 -9.71 -6.96
N ALA A 303 -24.31 -9.87 -5.73
CA ALA A 303 -23.44 -10.22 -4.61
C ALA A 303 -22.85 -11.63 -4.73
N ASP A 304 -23.67 -12.61 -5.11
CA ASP A 304 -23.24 -13.97 -5.41
C ASP A 304 -22.18 -13.99 -6.52
N ALA A 305 -22.42 -13.28 -7.62
CA ALA A 305 -21.48 -13.19 -8.72
C ALA A 305 -20.19 -12.45 -8.31
N ALA A 306 -20.32 -11.30 -7.63
CA ALA A 306 -19.20 -10.47 -7.20
C ALA A 306 -18.26 -11.20 -6.25
N PHE A 307 -18.79 -11.97 -5.32
CA PHE A 307 -17.96 -12.75 -4.40
C PHE A 307 -17.16 -13.83 -5.13
N ARG A 308 -17.77 -14.54 -6.08
CA ARG A 308 -17.09 -15.58 -6.85
C ARG A 308 -16.03 -14.99 -7.78
N VAL A 309 -16.33 -13.87 -8.45
CA VAL A 309 -15.32 -13.11 -9.22
C VAL A 309 -14.16 -12.69 -8.31
N ALA A 310 -14.46 -12.21 -7.10
CA ALA A 310 -13.43 -11.82 -6.15
C ALA A 310 -12.54 -13.00 -5.70
N LEU A 311 -13.11 -14.19 -5.48
CA LEU A 311 -12.35 -15.39 -5.13
C LEU A 311 -11.40 -15.82 -6.25
N GLU A 312 -11.81 -15.72 -7.52
CA GLU A 312 -10.93 -15.97 -8.67
C GLU A 312 -9.72 -15.03 -8.62
N GLY A 313 -9.95 -13.75 -8.32
CA GLY A 313 -8.89 -12.77 -8.19
C GLY A 313 -7.90 -13.04 -7.04
N MET A 314 -8.15 -14.02 -6.17
CA MET A 314 -7.31 -14.35 -5.01
C MET A 314 -6.91 -15.83 -4.98
N ASP A 315 -7.08 -16.54 -6.10
CA ASP A 315 -6.87 -17.98 -6.16
C ASP A 315 -5.37 -18.36 -6.16
N SER A 316 -5.11 -19.68 -6.13
CA SER A 316 -3.73 -20.18 -6.07
C SER A 316 -2.95 -19.96 -7.36
N ASP A 317 -3.62 -19.96 -8.52
CA ASP A 317 -2.97 -19.81 -9.83
C ASP A 317 -2.54 -18.35 -10.04
N MET A 318 -3.40 -17.38 -9.72
CA MET A 318 -3.09 -15.95 -9.69
C MET A 318 -1.91 -15.68 -8.75
N VAL A 319 -1.98 -16.19 -7.50
CA VAL A 319 -0.91 -15.98 -6.52
C VAL A 319 0.41 -16.59 -6.99
N SER A 320 0.39 -17.81 -7.52
CA SER A 320 1.61 -18.49 -8.00
C SER A 320 2.24 -17.75 -9.18
N ALA A 321 1.42 -17.27 -10.12
CA ALA A 321 1.88 -16.52 -11.28
C ALA A 321 2.44 -15.14 -10.91
N ASN A 322 2.01 -14.58 -9.78
CA ASN A 322 2.36 -13.24 -9.32
C ASN A 322 3.03 -13.25 -7.94
N ASN A 323 3.79 -14.30 -7.61
CA ASN A 323 4.30 -14.53 -6.26
C ASN A 323 5.05 -13.33 -5.67
N ASP A 324 5.82 -12.61 -6.49
CA ASP A 324 6.75 -11.59 -6.03
C ASP A 324 6.15 -10.17 -5.96
N VAL A 325 4.92 -9.95 -6.43
CA VAL A 325 4.33 -8.59 -6.50
C VAL A 325 3.69 -8.15 -5.19
N ALA A 326 3.46 -9.08 -4.25
CA ALA A 326 2.94 -8.81 -2.91
C ALA A 326 3.27 -9.93 -1.92
N VAL A 327 3.04 -9.66 -0.63
CA VAL A 327 3.03 -10.68 0.41
C VAL A 327 1.61 -11.23 0.53
N TRP A 328 1.30 -12.26 -0.25
CA TRP A 328 -0.05 -12.79 -0.39
C TRP A 328 -0.50 -13.58 0.85
N LEU A 329 -1.79 -13.46 1.20
CA LEU A 329 -2.45 -14.26 2.23
C LEU A 329 -3.03 -15.54 1.61
N SER A 330 -2.16 -16.39 1.08
CA SER A 330 -2.55 -17.61 0.35
C SER A 330 -1.60 -18.77 0.66
N PRO A 331 -2.08 -20.02 0.68
CA PRO A 331 -1.21 -21.18 0.83
C PRO A 331 -0.27 -21.41 -0.37
N ALA A 332 -0.59 -20.83 -1.53
CA ALA A 332 0.26 -20.88 -2.71
C ALA A 332 1.43 -19.89 -2.67
N TYR A 333 1.41 -18.94 -1.74
CA TYR A 333 2.47 -17.96 -1.58
C TYR A 333 3.75 -18.59 -1.04
N SER A 334 4.86 -18.32 -1.70
CA SER A 334 6.20 -18.63 -1.21
C SER A 334 6.95 -17.33 -0.97
N ALA A 335 7.32 -17.06 0.27
CA ALA A 335 8.11 -15.87 0.61
C ALA A 335 9.43 -15.86 -0.17
N GLY A 336 9.65 -14.81 -0.97
CA GLY A 336 10.90 -14.53 -1.68
C GLY A 336 11.69 -13.40 -1.02
N ASP A 337 12.90 -13.15 -1.52
CA ASP A 337 13.81 -12.14 -0.98
C ASP A 337 13.21 -10.73 -0.98
N LEU A 338 12.32 -10.43 -1.93
CA LEU A 338 11.64 -9.14 -2.03
C LEU A 338 10.67 -8.86 -0.88
N ALA A 339 10.18 -9.91 -0.20
CA ALA A 339 9.31 -9.79 0.96
C ALA A 339 10.08 -9.82 2.29
N ALA A 340 11.37 -10.17 2.27
CA ALA A 340 12.17 -10.42 3.47
C ALA A 340 12.19 -9.21 4.42
N GLY A 341 12.28 -7.99 3.89
CA GLY A 341 12.29 -6.76 4.70
C GLY A 341 10.96 -6.50 5.42
N ALA A 342 9.83 -6.72 4.73
CA ALA A 342 8.51 -6.58 5.36
C ALA A 342 8.28 -7.65 6.43
N ALA A 343 8.68 -8.90 6.16
CA ALA A 343 8.62 -10.00 7.12
C ALA A 343 9.49 -9.71 8.35
N ALA A 344 10.74 -9.28 8.15
CA ALA A 344 11.66 -8.93 9.22
C ALA A 344 11.15 -7.74 10.06
N SER A 345 10.50 -6.75 9.44
CA SER A 345 9.82 -5.66 10.18
C SER A 345 8.71 -6.19 11.08
N ALA A 346 7.88 -7.09 10.59
CA ALA A 346 6.80 -7.70 11.37
C ALA A 346 7.34 -8.54 12.52
N GLU A 347 8.36 -9.37 12.27
CA GLU A 347 9.07 -10.16 13.29
C GLU A 347 9.75 -9.26 14.34
N GLY A 348 10.26 -8.10 13.91
CA GLY A 348 10.82 -7.06 14.77
C GLY A 348 9.79 -6.31 15.62
N GLY A 349 8.50 -6.59 15.48
CA GLY A 349 7.44 -6.04 16.31
C GLY A 349 6.79 -4.76 15.77
N ALA A 350 6.91 -4.50 14.46
CA ALA A 350 6.17 -3.44 13.78
C ALA A 350 4.67 -3.53 14.11
N LYS A 351 4.03 -2.37 14.32
CA LYS A 351 2.63 -2.30 14.73
C LYS A 351 1.72 -2.33 13.50
N ALA A 352 0.53 -2.92 13.63
CA ALA A 352 -0.51 -2.71 12.63
C ALA A 352 -0.91 -1.23 12.57
N TYR A 353 -1.27 -0.72 11.40
CA TYR A 353 -1.84 0.62 11.30
C TYR A 353 -3.11 0.72 12.17
N PRO A 354 -3.22 1.70 13.09
CA PRO A 354 -4.32 1.78 14.07
C PRO A 354 -5.64 2.29 13.45
N ALA A 355 -6.09 1.67 12.36
CA ALA A 355 -7.27 2.08 11.60
C ALA A 355 -8.50 2.30 12.48
N SER A 356 -8.99 3.54 12.50
CA SER A 356 -10.17 3.97 13.25
C SER A 356 -10.65 5.33 12.72
N GLY A 357 -11.87 5.73 13.09
CA GLY A 357 -12.39 7.07 12.77
C GLY A 357 -11.46 8.20 13.24
N PRO A 358 -11.07 8.23 14.53
CA PRO A 358 -10.05 9.14 15.04
C PRO A 358 -8.75 9.14 14.23
N MET A 359 -8.19 7.96 13.92
CA MET A 359 -6.95 7.90 13.14
C MET A 359 -7.08 8.45 11.73
N GLY A 360 -8.22 8.30 11.06
CA GLY A 360 -8.44 8.90 9.74
C GLY A 360 -8.32 10.42 9.78
N ILE A 361 -8.90 11.06 10.80
CA ILE A 361 -8.81 12.51 11.03
C ILE A 361 -7.37 12.90 11.38
N MET A 362 -6.73 12.17 12.30
CA MET A 362 -5.34 12.43 12.71
C MET A 362 -4.38 12.34 11.53
N HIS A 363 -4.50 11.31 10.69
CA HIS A 363 -3.68 11.14 9.49
C HIS A 363 -3.85 12.34 8.54
N THR A 364 -5.09 12.81 8.34
CA THR A 364 -5.37 13.98 7.51
C THR A 364 -4.73 15.24 8.09
N ALA A 365 -4.88 15.49 9.40
CA ALA A 365 -4.27 16.62 10.07
C ALA A 365 -2.73 16.61 9.96
N LEU A 366 -2.12 15.45 10.18
CA LEU A 366 -0.68 15.23 9.96
C LEU A 366 -0.27 15.57 8.53
N GLY A 367 -0.93 14.98 7.53
CA GLY A 367 -0.59 15.18 6.13
C GLY A 367 -0.64 16.65 5.68
N ASN A 368 -1.52 17.44 6.28
CA ASN A 368 -1.67 18.86 5.99
C ASN A 368 -0.68 19.75 6.75
N GLY A 369 -0.32 19.38 7.99
CA GLY A 369 0.44 20.26 8.89
C GLY A 369 1.97 20.14 8.82
N LEU A 370 2.50 19.04 8.27
CA LEU A 370 3.93 18.71 8.39
C LEU A 370 4.87 19.48 7.44
N ALA A 371 4.37 19.97 6.30
CA ALA A 371 5.22 20.56 5.26
C ALA A 371 5.94 21.85 5.72
N ASP A 372 5.29 22.68 6.53
CA ASP A 372 5.87 23.92 7.05
C ASP A 372 7.07 23.66 7.96
N TYR A 373 7.04 22.57 8.73
CA TYR A 373 8.19 22.16 9.54
C TYR A 373 9.36 21.70 8.66
N LEU A 374 9.08 20.84 7.66
CA LEU A 374 10.11 20.33 6.75
C LEU A 374 10.77 21.44 5.92
N THR A 375 10.08 22.54 5.65
CA THR A 375 10.65 23.71 4.96
C THR A 375 11.32 24.71 5.91
N GLY A 376 11.18 24.53 7.23
CA GLY A 376 11.72 25.43 8.26
C GLY A 376 10.88 26.69 8.48
N ALA A 377 9.65 26.74 7.95
CA ALA A 377 8.70 27.82 8.19
C ALA A 377 8.08 27.76 9.60
N LYS A 378 8.10 26.58 10.25
CA LYS A 378 7.54 26.35 11.59
C LYS A 378 8.45 25.46 12.44
N ASP A 379 8.49 25.69 13.75
CA ASP A 379 9.19 24.80 14.69
C ASP A 379 8.36 23.54 15.04
N ALA A 380 9.01 22.53 15.62
CA ALA A 380 8.40 21.23 15.88
C ALA A 380 7.21 21.32 16.85
N GLN A 381 7.37 22.01 17.98
CA GLN A 381 6.35 22.13 19.02
C GLN A 381 5.11 22.86 18.51
N THR A 382 5.30 23.97 17.79
CA THR A 382 4.19 24.71 17.16
C THR A 382 3.49 23.85 16.11
N THR A 383 4.24 23.09 15.30
CA THR A 383 3.68 22.19 14.28
C THR A 383 2.78 21.12 14.90
N LEU A 384 3.25 20.43 15.94
CA LEU A 384 2.47 19.40 16.62
C LEU A 384 1.24 19.99 17.31
N ALA A 385 1.37 21.16 17.96
CA ALA A 385 0.25 21.85 18.59
C ALA A 385 -0.86 22.21 17.58
N ASP A 386 -0.48 22.73 16.40
CA ASP A 386 -1.44 23.07 15.35
C ASP A 386 -2.15 21.81 14.82
N ILE A 387 -1.41 20.72 14.60
CA ILE A 387 -1.99 19.44 14.15
C ILE A 387 -2.98 18.89 15.19
N GLU A 388 -2.66 18.97 16.47
CA GLU A 388 -3.59 18.58 17.54
C GLU A 388 -4.85 19.46 17.55
N ALA A 389 -4.71 20.77 17.34
CA ALA A 389 -5.84 21.70 17.27
C ALA A 389 -6.75 21.43 16.07
N ASP A 390 -6.17 21.16 14.90
CA ASP A 390 -6.91 20.77 13.69
C ASP A 390 -7.64 19.45 13.89
N TYR A 391 -6.95 18.45 14.47
CA TYR A 391 -7.57 17.18 14.84
C TYR A 391 -8.75 17.38 15.81
N VAL A 392 -8.58 18.16 16.88
CA VAL A 392 -9.65 18.40 17.88
C VAL A 392 -10.86 19.04 17.22
N THR A 393 -10.64 19.99 16.31
CA THR A 393 -11.72 20.66 15.57
C THR A 393 -12.52 19.64 14.74
N ALA A 394 -11.83 18.88 13.89
CA ALA A 394 -12.47 17.89 13.04
C ALA A 394 -13.10 16.73 13.85
N ALA A 395 -12.48 16.31 14.94
CA ALA A 395 -13.00 15.25 15.81
C ALA A 395 -14.27 15.69 16.56
N LYS A 396 -14.41 16.97 16.92
CA LYS A 396 -15.66 17.54 17.46
C LYS A 396 -16.77 17.56 16.40
N GLU A 397 -16.45 17.97 15.18
CA GLU A 397 -17.40 17.95 14.05
C GLU A 397 -17.89 16.54 13.74
N ALA A 398 -17.01 15.54 13.85
CA ALA A 398 -17.34 14.13 13.71
C ALA A 398 -18.03 13.51 14.94
N GLY A 399 -18.22 14.26 16.03
CA GLY A 399 -18.83 13.77 17.27
C GLY A 399 -17.98 12.75 18.05
N LEU A 400 -16.68 12.68 17.77
CA LEU A 400 -15.74 11.74 18.40
C LEU A 400 -15.18 12.26 19.74
N ILE A 401 -15.28 13.57 19.97
CA ILE A 401 -14.88 14.27 21.20
C ILE A 401 -16.00 15.24 21.60
N SER A 402 -16.23 15.40 22.90
CA SER A 402 -17.19 16.36 23.44
C SER A 402 -16.80 17.82 23.13
N ASN A 403 -17.81 18.69 23.04
CA ASN A 403 -17.63 20.13 22.80
C ASN A 403 -16.91 20.87 23.92
#